data_AF-A0A392TD75-F1
#
_entry.id   AF-A0A392TD75-F1
#
_cell.length_a   1.000
_cell.length_b   1.000
_cell.length_c   1.000
_cell.angle_alpha   90.00
_cell.angle_beta   90.00
_cell.angle_gamma   90.00
#
_symmetry.space_group_name_H-M   'P 1'
#
loop_
_entity.id
_entity.type
_entity.pdbx_description
1 polymer ?
#
loop_
_entity_poly.entity_id
_entity_poly.type
_entity_poly.pdbx_seq_one_letter_code
_entity_poly.pdbx_strand_id
1 'polypeptide(L)'
;KKANKNKAKGRTKALLSQSGPRSSSSPVGGQACSSEPKETPQKRQRQDDSVVDLTDVEPKFVLPNCFGAWGFLEKFPPAVADTEKSIILG
;
A
#
# COMPACT_ATOMS: atom_id res chain seq x y z
N LYS A 1 22.82 57.15 -1.78
CA LYS A 1 22.50 56.06 -2.74
C LYS A 1 22.79 54.71 -2.08
N LYS A 2 21.78 53.85 -1.93
CA LYS A 2 21.87 52.53 -1.29
C LYS A 2 22.15 51.48 -2.37
N ALA A 3 23.23 50.71 -2.26
CA ALA A 3 23.50 49.58 -3.14
C ALA A 3 23.06 48.28 -2.45
N ASN A 4 21.90 47.77 -2.85
CA ASN A 4 21.43 46.41 -2.58
C ASN A 4 22.20 45.46 -3.50
N LYS A 5 22.79 44.39 -2.95
CA LYS A 5 23.31 43.27 -3.74
C LYS A 5 22.38 42.07 -3.58
N ASN A 6 21.51 41.88 -4.56
CA ASN A 6 20.72 40.67 -4.73
C ASN A 6 21.60 39.60 -5.40
N LYS A 7 21.80 38.45 -4.74
CA LYS A 7 22.30 37.24 -5.40
C LYS A 7 21.18 36.20 -5.44
N ALA A 8 20.36 36.28 -6.48
CA ALA A 8 19.63 35.11 -6.95
C ALA A 8 20.61 34.25 -7.75
N LYS A 9 20.88 33.01 -7.32
CA LYS A 9 21.60 32.05 -8.14
C LYS A 9 20.93 30.69 -8.06
N GLY A 10 20.28 30.34 -9.17
CA GLY A 10 20.20 28.98 -9.69
C GLY A 10 19.28 28.03 -8.95
N ARG A 11 18.03 27.95 -9.41
CA ARG A 11 17.24 26.71 -9.36
C ARG A 11 17.95 25.67 -10.24
N THR A 12 18.69 24.74 -9.66
CA THR A 12 19.15 23.56 -10.38
C THR A 12 17.98 22.58 -10.46
N LYS A 13 17.26 22.59 -11.57
CA LYS A 13 16.36 21.49 -11.95
C LYS A 13 17.27 20.37 -12.46
N ALA A 14 17.54 19.38 -11.62
CA ALA A 14 18.07 18.11 -12.11
C ALA A 14 16.95 17.46 -12.94
N LEU A 15 17.06 17.58 -14.26
CA LEU A 15 16.29 16.80 -15.21
C LEU A 15 16.67 15.34 -14.99
N LEU A 16 15.80 14.59 -14.33
CA LEU A 16 15.93 13.14 -14.23
C LEU A 16 15.68 12.58 -15.63
N SER A 17 16.76 12.13 -16.25
CA SER A 17 16.84 11.65 -17.63
C SER A 17 15.81 10.55 -17.91
N GLN A 18 15.08 10.70 -19.01
CA GLN A 18 14.22 9.67 -19.61
C GLN A 18 15.02 8.39 -19.88
N SER A 19 14.65 7.29 -19.24
CA SER A 19 15.13 5.95 -19.58
C SER A 19 14.13 5.24 -20.49
N GLY A 20 14.43 5.23 -21.79
CA GLY A 20 14.27 4.08 -22.68
C GLY A 20 12.87 3.56 -23.06
N PRO A 21 12.78 2.74 -24.13
CA PRO A 21 11.51 2.31 -24.72
C PRO A 21 10.69 1.45 -23.76
N ARG A 22 9.48 1.95 -23.47
CA ARG A 22 8.24 1.24 -23.14
C ARG A 22 8.30 -0.27 -23.43
N SER A 23 8.56 -1.07 -22.41
CA SER A 23 8.10 -2.46 -22.42
C SER A 23 6.75 -2.49 -21.71
N SER A 24 5.68 -2.29 -22.49
CA SER A 24 4.32 -2.56 -22.03
C SER A 24 4.10 -4.06 -22.10
N SER A 25 3.97 -4.72 -20.95
CA SER A 25 3.35 -6.03 -20.90
C SER A 25 1.84 -5.85 -21.08
N SER A 26 1.32 -6.16 -22.26
CA SER A 26 -0.11 -6.36 -22.45
C SER A 26 -0.55 -7.56 -21.61
N PRO A 27 -1.71 -7.53 -20.92
CA PRO A 27 -2.25 -8.75 -20.37
C PRO A 27 -2.63 -9.63 -21.57
N VAL A 28 -1.85 -10.67 -21.82
CA VAL A 28 -2.26 -11.77 -22.69
C VAL A 28 -3.60 -12.26 -22.16
N GLY A 29 -4.63 -12.13 -22.99
CA GLY A 29 -5.99 -12.52 -22.66
C GLY A 29 -6.02 -13.95 -22.12
N GLY A 30 -6.64 -14.12 -20.96
CA GLY A 30 -6.90 -15.43 -20.36
C GLY A 30 -7.80 -16.23 -21.28
N GLN A 31 -7.18 -17.06 -22.12
CA GLN A 31 -7.88 -18.00 -22.98
C GLN A 31 -8.49 -19.09 -22.09
N ALA A 32 -9.82 -19.15 -22.11
CA ALA A 32 -10.70 -20.23 -21.64
C ALA A 32 -10.32 -20.94 -20.34
N CYS A 33 -11.10 -20.69 -19.27
CA CYS A 33 -11.25 -21.68 -18.20
C CYS A 33 -11.89 -22.95 -18.77
N SER A 34 -11.07 -23.91 -19.22
CA SER A 34 -11.50 -25.30 -19.31
C SER A 34 -11.58 -25.83 -17.89
N SER A 35 -12.77 -25.77 -17.29
CA SER A 35 -13.05 -26.40 -16.01
C SER A 35 -13.36 -27.89 -16.24
N GLU A 36 -12.35 -28.67 -16.60
CA GLU A 36 -12.42 -30.11 -16.43
C GLU A 36 -12.25 -30.41 -14.93
N PRO A 37 -13.18 -31.14 -14.29
CA PRO A 37 -13.07 -31.47 -12.87
C PRO A 37 -11.93 -32.48 -12.67
N LYS A 38 -10.70 -31.99 -12.46
CA LYS A 38 -9.63 -32.82 -11.90
C LYS A 38 -9.93 -33.07 -10.43
N GLU A 39 -9.91 -34.33 -10.03
CA GLU A 39 -10.02 -34.76 -8.64
C GLU A 39 -9.04 -33.97 -7.77
N THR A 40 -9.58 -33.27 -6.77
CA THR A 40 -8.81 -32.42 -5.88
C THR A 40 -7.86 -33.27 -5.05
N PRO A 41 -6.54 -32.96 -5.01
CA PRO A 41 -5.60 -33.66 -4.17
C PRO A 41 -6.06 -33.67 -2.72
N GLN A 42 -5.91 -34.82 -2.05
CA GLN A 42 -6.38 -35.04 -0.68
C GLN A 42 -5.91 -33.91 0.25
N LYS A 43 -6.87 -33.21 0.87
CA LYS A 43 -6.62 -32.06 1.75
C LYS A 43 -5.82 -32.58 2.96
N ARG A 44 -4.55 -32.18 3.09
CA ARG A 44 -3.78 -32.48 4.32
C ARG A 44 -4.53 -31.91 5.52
N GLN A 45 -4.55 -32.66 6.62
CA GLN A 45 -5.08 -32.18 7.90
C GLN A 45 -4.27 -30.95 8.30
N ARG A 46 -4.95 -29.81 8.40
CA ARG A 46 -4.35 -28.56 8.86
C ARG A 46 -4.23 -28.64 10.38
N GLN A 47 -3.17 -28.05 10.92
CA GLN A 47 -2.98 -27.80 12.34
C GLN A 47 -3.91 -26.66 12.81
N ASP A 48 -5.21 -26.71 12.46
CA ASP A 48 -6.18 -25.67 12.80
C ASP A 48 -6.64 -25.77 14.28
N ASP A 49 -6.25 -26.84 15.00
CA ASP A 49 -6.68 -27.08 16.38
C ASP A 49 -5.81 -26.40 17.44
N SER A 50 -4.98 -25.40 17.07
CA SER A 50 -4.31 -24.60 18.08
C SER A 50 -5.35 -23.74 18.80
N VAL A 51 -5.79 -24.18 19.97
CA VAL A 51 -6.66 -23.40 20.85
C VAL A 51 -5.86 -22.18 21.32
N VAL A 52 -6.17 -21.02 20.75
CA VAL A 52 -5.70 -19.73 21.27
C VAL A 52 -6.40 -19.51 22.58
N ASP A 53 -5.64 -19.48 23.68
CA ASP A 53 -6.17 -19.14 24.98
C ASP A 53 -6.60 -17.66 24.98
N LEU A 54 -7.91 -17.42 25.02
CA LEU A 54 -8.48 -16.07 25.09
C LEU A 54 -8.39 -15.47 26.51
N THR A 55 -7.98 -16.28 27.49
CA THR A 55 -7.79 -15.85 28.89
C THR A 55 -6.38 -15.32 29.15
N ASP A 56 -5.43 -15.66 28.29
CA ASP A 56 -4.12 -15.01 28.27
C ASP A 56 -4.35 -13.56 27.85
N VAL A 57 -3.92 -12.61 28.70
CA VAL A 57 -3.91 -11.19 28.35
C VAL A 57 -2.87 -11.02 27.25
N GLU A 58 -3.34 -11.08 26.00
CA GLU A 58 -2.56 -10.71 24.84
C GLU A 58 -2.01 -9.30 25.09
N PRO A 59 -0.70 -9.07 24.86
CA PRO A 59 -0.11 -7.75 25.02
C PRO A 59 -0.95 -6.68 24.34
N LYS A 60 -1.52 -5.75 25.13
CA LYS A 60 -2.34 -4.69 24.56
C LYS A 60 -1.48 -3.88 23.60
N PHE A 61 -1.83 -3.93 22.31
CA PHE A 61 -1.18 -3.09 21.31
C PHE A 61 -1.38 -1.61 21.68
N VAL A 62 -0.28 -0.92 21.97
CA VAL A 62 -0.30 0.52 22.29
C VAL A 62 -0.10 1.29 21.00
N LEU A 63 -1.14 1.99 20.57
CA LEU A 63 -1.06 2.85 19.39
C LEU A 63 -0.17 4.07 19.69
N PRO A 64 0.73 4.47 18.77
CA PRO A 64 1.48 5.71 18.93
C PRO A 64 0.56 6.91 19.14
N ASN A 65 0.93 7.80 20.07
CA ASN A 65 0.10 8.96 20.44
C ASN A 65 -0.21 9.90 19.25
N CYS A 66 0.63 9.88 18.21
CA CYS A 66 0.43 10.71 17.02
C CYS A 66 -0.90 10.43 16.29
N PHE A 67 -1.46 9.22 16.40
CA PHE A 67 -2.75 8.89 15.79
C PHE A 67 -3.93 9.63 16.43
N GLY A 68 -3.82 10.04 17.69
CA GLY A 68 -4.82 10.87 18.37
C GLY A 68 -4.60 12.37 18.18
N ALA A 69 -3.48 12.77 17.57
CA ALA A 69 -3.17 14.18 17.36
C ALA A 69 -4.09 14.78 16.29
N TRP A 70 -4.67 15.93 16.60
CA TRP A 70 -5.49 16.68 15.66
C TRP A 70 -4.73 16.98 14.36
N GLY A 71 -5.37 16.71 13.22
CA GLY A 71 -4.78 16.92 11.89
C GLY A 71 -3.71 15.92 11.47
N PHE A 72 -3.45 14.85 12.24
CA PHE A 72 -2.45 13.84 11.85
C PHE A 72 -2.81 13.13 10.54
N LEU A 73 -4.04 12.63 10.42
CA LEU A 73 -4.53 11.97 9.20
C LEU A 73 -4.75 12.93 8.03
N GLU A 74 -4.90 14.23 8.30
CA GLU A 74 -4.97 15.26 7.25
C GLU A 74 -3.59 15.50 6.64
N LYS A 75 -2.54 15.53 7.47
CA LYS A 75 -1.14 15.62 7.01
C LYS A 75 -0.65 14.32 6.38
N PHE A 76 -1.10 13.19 6.91
CA PHE A 76 -0.68 11.85 6.52
C PHE A 76 -1.91 11.00 6.21
N PRO A 77 -2.57 11.22 5.06
CA PRO A 77 -3.74 10.44 4.69
C PRO A 77 -3.34 8.97 4.53
N PRO A 78 -4.14 8.04 5.06
CA PRO A 78 -3.88 6.62 4.86
C PRO A 78 -3.99 6.31 3.36
N ALA A 79 -2.97 5.62 2.84
CA ALA A 79 -2.98 5.12 1.48
C ALA A 79 -3.93 3.91 1.43
N VAL A 80 -5.20 4.19 1.20
CA VAL A 80 -6.24 3.18 0.93
C VAL A 80 -6.57 3.27 -0.55
N ALA A 81 -6.48 2.14 -1.26
CA ALA A 81 -6.90 2.03 -2.65
C ALA A 81 -8.39 2.38 -2.79
N ASP A 82 -8.79 2.83 -3.97
CA ASP A 82 -10.15 3.32 -4.18
C ASP A 82 -11.20 2.21 -4.02
N THR A 83 -10.83 0.97 -4.31
CA THR A 83 -11.67 -0.21 -4.08
C THR A 83 -11.98 -0.39 -2.59
N GLU A 84 -10.97 -0.33 -1.72
CA GLU A 84 -11.16 -0.46 -0.28
C GLU A 84 -11.91 0.75 0.31
N LYS A 85 -11.66 1.95 -0.21
CA LYS A 85 -12.44 3.15 0.16
C LYS A 85 -13.93 2.98 -0.15
N SER A 86 -14.28 2.47 -1.34
CA SER A 86 -15.68 2.25 -1.72
C SER A 86 -16.39 1.23 -0.82
N ILE A 87 -15.69 0.21 -0.33
CA ILE A 87 -16.25 -0.78 0.59
C ILE A 87 -16.51 -0.17 1.98
N ILE A 88 -15.64 0.74 2.44
CA ILE A 88 -15.74 1.38 3.77
C ILE A 88 -16.79 2.50 3.78
N LEU A 89 -16.89 3.28 2.70
CA LEU A 89 -17.72 4.49 2.63
C LEU A 89 -19.11 4.28 2.02
N GLY A 90 -19.33 3.19 1.27
CA GLY A 90 -20.59 2.88 0.59
C GLY A 90 -20.68 3.48 -0.81
#